data_AF-A0A1F2XT79-F1
#
_entry.id   AF-A0A1F2XT79-F1
#
_cell.length_a   1.000
_cell.length_b   1.000
_cell.length_c   1.000
_cell.angle_alpha   90.00
_cell.angle_beta   90.00
_cell.angle_gamma   90.00
#
_symmetry.space_group_name_H-M   'P 1'
#
loop_
_entity.id
_entity.type
_entity.pdbx_description
1 polymer ?
#
loop_
_entity_poly.entity_id
_entity_poly.type
_entity_poly.pdbx_seq_one_letter_code
_entity_poly.pdbx_strand_id
1 'polypeptide(L)'
;MQKWIRPTLILNTLFFITLTSNAWAKVEGKPTLKTSYQSFVPKNWKILEKVQGDLNQDGQADITLIIEDTNPEHFVKNDRLGSDVLNINGRKLLVLLKQTHGYQLAATNTTLPTEGDIESPCLADPMGETEALSIQKGVLKIHLHYWLSCGSWYVTNHTYTFRYQDRAFKLIGYDVDDFHRASGDITARSINFMTGKVKSTTGENEFAETTQPVKVQWTTLKQRYALKLEQVQFNEPLEFK
;
A
#
# COMPACT_ATOMS: atom_id res chain seq x y z
N MET A 1 -40.03 -45.31 66.79
CA MET A 1 -40.92 -45.47 65.62
C MET A 1 -40.60 -44.38 64.62
N GLN A 2 -40.13 -44.81 63.46
CA GLN A 2 -39.53 -44.01 62.39
C GLN A 2 -40.64 -43.37 61.53
N LYS A 3 -40.65 -42.05 61.38
CA LYS A 3 -41.35 -41.39 60.27
C LYS A 3 -40.45 -40.32 59.67
N TRP A 4 -40.02 -40.62 58.45
CA TRP A 4 -39.26 -39.76 57.55
C TRP A 4 -40.18 -38.70 56.94
N ILE A 5 -39.71 -37.46 56.85
CA ILE A 5 -40.21 -36.46 55.91
C ILE A 5 -39.00 -35.92 55.16
N ARG A 6 -39.02 -36.09 53.83
CA ARG A 6 -37.93 -35.74 52.90
C ARG A 6 -37.88 -34.23 52.66
N PRO A 7 -36.70 -33.59 52.57
CA PRO A 7 -36.59 -32.22 52.07
C PRO A 7 -36.62 -32.22 50.53
N THR A 8 -37.46 -31.35 49.97
CA THR A 8 -37.56 -31.12 48.52
C THR A 8 -36.38 -30.26 48.06
N LEU A 9 -35.50 -30.84 47.25
CA LEU A 9 -34.36 -30.15 46.63
C LEU A 9 -34.86 -29.45 45.34
N ILE A 10 -34.86 -28.11 45.31
CA ILE A 10 -35.11 -27.34 44.09
C ILE A 10 -33.78 -27.17 43.37
N LEU A 11 -33.58 -27.92 42.28
CA LEU A 11 -32.41 -27.83 41.42
C LEU A 11 -32.68 -26.77 40.32
N ASN A 12 -32.07 -25.59 40.46
CA ASN A 12 -32.08 -24.56 39.43
C ASN A 12 -31.04 -24.93 38.36
N THR A 13 -31.47 -25.51 37.25
CA THR A 13 -30.62 -25.84 36.11
C THR A 13 -30.33 -24.57 35.30
N LEU A 14 -29.15 -23.96 35.46
CA LEU A 14 -28.66 -22.93 34.55
C LEU A 14 -28.25 -23.58 33.21
N PHE A 15 -28.96 -23.22 32.15
CA PHE A 15 -28.66 -23.64 30.79
C PHE A 15 -27.56 -22.72 30.21
N PHE A 16 -26.30 -23.16 30.22
CA PHE A 16 -25.22 -22.47 29.52
C PHE A 16 -25.32 -22.79 28.03
N ILE A 17 -25.84 -21.86 27.24
CA ILE A 17 -25.76 -21.91 25.78
C ILE A 17 -24.34 -21.47 25.39
N THR A 18 -23.46 -22.43 25.12
CA THR A 18 -22.17 -22.15 24.48
C THR A 18 -22.40 -21.90 22.99
N LEU A 19 -22.37 -20.63 22.56
CA LEU A 19 -22.21 -20.30 21.14
C LEU A 19 -20.81 -20.74 20.72
N THR A 20 -20.70 -21.90 20.07
CA THR A 20 -19.47 -22.27 19.35
C THR A 20 -19.43 -21.44 18.07
N SER A 21 -18.59 -20.40 18.06
CA SER A 21 -18.26 -19.68 16.83
C SER A 21 -17.48 -20.61 15.91
N ASN A 22 -18.14 -21.11 14.86
CA ASN A 22 -17.45 -21.74 13.75
C ASN A 22 -16.69 -20.66 12.98
N ALA A 23 -15.48 -20.34 13.42
CA ALA A 23 -14.54 -19.60 12.60
C ALA A 23 -14.14 -20.50 11.43
N TRP A 24 -14.63 -20.20 10.23
CA TRP A 24 -14.08 -20.75 9.00
C TRP A 24 -12.66 -20.24 8.85
N ALA A 25 -11.68 -21.03 9.31
CA ALA A 25 -10.31 -20.85 8.92
C ALA A 25 -10.22 -21.07 7.41
N LYS A 26 -10.06 -19.97 6.65
CA LYS A 26 -9.70 -20.03 5.24
C LYS A 26 -8.40 -20.83 5.16
N VAL A 27 -8.42 -21.98 4.49
CA VAL A 27 -7.21 -22.76 4.23
C VAL A 27 -6.28 -21.87 3.41
N GLU A 28 -5.27 -21.29 4.06
CA GLU A 28 -4.18 -20.63 3.37
C GLU A 28 -3.47 -21.72 2.55
N GLY A 29 -3.62 -21.67 1.23
CA GLY A 29 -2.93 -22.58 0.33
C GLY A 29 -1.43 -22.54 0.62
N LYS A 30 -0.76 -23.70 0.61
CA LYS A 30 0.69 -23.77 0.82
C LYS A 30 1.38 -22.75 -0.09
N PRO A 31 2.32 -21.95 0.42
CA PRO A 31 2.99 -20.96 -0.40
C PRO A 31 3.67 -21.60 -1.61
N THR A 32 3.38 -21.09 -2.81
CA THR A 32 3.99 -21.58 -4.04
C THR A 32 5.45 -21.11 -4.09
N LEU A 33 6.38 -22.01 -3.76
CA LEU A 33 7.81 -21.79 -3.95
C LEU A 33 8.17 -21.95 -5.43
N LYS A 34 8.93 -21.00 -5.98
CA LYS A 34 9.47 -21.11 -7.35
C LYS A 34 10.98 -20.87 -7.34
N THR A 35 11.73 -21.66 -8.10
CA THR A 35 13.20 -21.60 -8.13
C THR A 35 13.75 -20.24 -8.58
N SER A 36 13.00 -19.53 -9.43
CA SER A 36 13.38 -18.24 -10.00
C SER A 36 12.23 -17.24 -9.85
N TYR A 37 12.57 -15.96 -9.63
CA TYR A 37 11.59 -14.88 -9.50
C TYR A 37 10.82 -14.66 -10.81
N GLN A 38 11.45 -14.88 -11.96
CA GLN A 38 10.85 -14.72 -13.28
C GLN A 38 9.61 -15.61 -13.45
N SER A 39 9.57 -16.76 -12.76
CA SER A 39 8.40 -17.64 -12.80
C SER A 39 7.15 -17.04 -12.13
N PHE A 40 7.26 -15.93 -11.39
CA PHE A 40 6.11 -15.17 -10.88
C PHE A 40 5.57 -14.13 -11.87
N VAL A 41 6.32 -13.83 -12.94
CA VAL A 41 5.88 -12.91 -13.99
C VAL A 41 5.03 -13.71 -14.99
N PRO A 42 3.74 -13.37 -15.18
CA PRO A 42 2.90 -14.05 -16.16
C PRO A 42 3.42 -13.86 -17.59
N LYS A 43 2.99 -14.74 -18.50
CA LYS A 43 3.20 -14.52 -19.93
C LYS A 43 2.50 -13.21 -20.34
N ASN A 44 3.10 -12.47 -21.28
CA ASN A 44 2.62 -11.16 -21.75
C ASN A 44 2.59 -10.07 -20.67
N TRP A 45 3.51 -10.16 -19.71
CA TRP A 45 3.76 -9.09 -18.74
C TRP A 45 5.23 -8.69 -18.83
N LYS A 46 5.52 -7.40 -18.69
CA LYS A 46 6.89 -6.87 -18.59
C LYS A 46 7.20 -6.47 -17.15
N ILE A 47 8.48 -6.55 -16.77
CA ILE A 47 8.96 -6.00 -15.50
C ILE A 47 9.23 -4.51 -15.74
N LEU A 48 8.54 -3.64 -15.00
CA LEU A 48 8.80 -2.19 -15.01
C LEU A 48 9.94 -1.85 -14.06
N GLU A 49 9.92 -2.43 -12.87
CA GLU A 49 10.89 -2.13 -11.83
C GLU A 49 11.24 -3.37 -11.02
N LYS A 50 12.48 -3.41 -10.55
CA LYS A 50 13.00 -4.46 -9.67
C LYS A 50 13.99 -3.87 -8.68
N VAL A 51 13.71 -4.05 -7.41
CA VAL A 51 14.64 -3.72 -6.32
C VAL A 51 14.91 -4.95 -5.46
N GLN A 52 16.07 -4.95 -4.81
CA GLN A 52 16.49 -6.04 -3.93
C GLN A 52 16.91 -5.50 -2.56
N GLY A 53 16.67 -6.29 -1.53
CA GLY A 53 17.10 -5.98 -0.18
C GLY A 53 16.53 -6.98 0.82
N ASP A 54 17.16 -7.09 1.98
CA ASP A 54 16.72 -8.00 3.04
C ASP A 54 15.51 -7.40 3.77
N LEU A 55 14.30 -7.83 3.42
CA LEU A 55 13.03 -7.30 3.93
C LEU A 55 12.55 -8.04 5.18
N ASN A 56 12.90 -9.31 5.31
CA ASN A 56 12.55 -10.15 6.47
C ASN A 56 13.67 -10.25 7.53
N GLN A 57 14.81 -9.59 7.30
CA GLN A 57 15.98 -9.53 8.19
C GLN A 57 16.65 -10.90 8.41
N ASP A 58 16.62 -11.77 7.39
CA ASP A 58 17.25 -13.09 7.45
C ASP A 58 18.69 -13.13 6.88
N GLY A 59 19.20 -11.98 6.42
CA GLY A 59 20.52 -11.82 5.83
C GLY A 59 20.59 -12.14 4.33
N GLN A 60 19.47 -12.52 3.69
CA GLN A 60 19.38 -12.75 2.25
C GLN A 60 18.61 -11.62 1.57
N ALA A 61 19.01 -11.31 0.33
CA ALA A 61 18.30 -10.31 -0.45
C ALA A 61 16.99 -10.86 -1.03
N ASP A 62 15.88 -10.28 -0.60
CA ASP A 62 14.55 -10.46 -1.19
C ASP A 62 14.40 -9.62 -2.46
N ILE A 63 13.29 -9.81 -3.18
CA ILE A 63 12.99 -9.08 -4.41
C ILE A 63 11.61 -8.46 -4.33
N THR A 64 11.50 -7.18 -4.70
CA THR A 64 10.21 -6.54 -5.01
C THR A 64 10.18 -6.16 -6.49
N LEU A 65 9.06 -6.46 -7.15
CA LEU A 65 8.83 -6.19 -8.57
C LEU A 65 7.58 -5.35 -8.76
N ILE A 66 7.61 -4.43 -9.72
CA ILE A 66 6.39 -3.99 -10.40
C ILE A 66 6.39 -4.56 -11.81
N ILE A 67 5.28 -5.19 -12.18
CA ILE A 67 5.05 -5.74 -13.51
C ILE A 67 3.82 -5.08 -14.13
N GLU A 68 3.80 -4.97 -15.45
CA GLU A 68 2.70 -4.41 -16.23
C GLU A 68 2.26 -5.39 -17.31
N ASP A 69 0.95 -5.53 -17.48
CA ASP A 69 0.37 -6.29 -18.60
C ASP A 69 0.77 -5.65 -19.94
N THR A 70 0.81 -6.44 -21.01
CA THR A 70 1.12 -5.96 -22.36
C THR A 70 -0.01 -6.28 -23.33
N ASN A 71 -1.27 -6.26 -22.87
CA ASN A 71 -2.42 -6.51 -23.72
C ASN A 71 -2.56 -5.36 -24.74
N PRO A 72 -2.47 -5.62 -26.06
CA PRO A 72 -2.64 -4.58 -27.07
C PRO A 72 -4.04 -3.94 -27.06
N GLU A 73 -5.07 -4.63 -26.55
CA GLU A 73 -6.44 -4.10 -26.45
C GLU A 73 -6.57 -3.00 -25.38
N HIS A 74 -5.59 -2.87 -24.50
CA HIS A 74 -5.54 -1.85 -23.43
C HIS A 74 -4.68 -0.63 -23.82
N PHE A 75 -4.34 -0.50 -25.10
CA PHE A 75 -3.84 0.76 -25.66
C PHE A 75 -5.02 1.48 -26.32
N VAL A 76 -5.50 2.54 -25.67
CA VAL A 76 -6.72 3.24 -26.06
C VAL A 76 -6.35 4.55 -26.73
N LYS A 77 -6.93 4.82 -27.90
CA LYS A 77 -6.78 6.11 -28.58
C LYS A 77 -7.43 7.22 -27.75
N ASN A 78 -6.73 8.34 -27.62
CA ASN A 78 -7.23 9.54 -26.96
C ASN A 78 -7.27 10.69 -27.96
N ASP A 79 -8.45 11.27 -28.16
CA ASP A 79 -8.69 12.43 -29.04
C ASP A 79 -8.79 13.75 -28.25
N ARG A 80 -8.42 13.73 -26.96
CA ARG A 80 -8.43 14.90 -26.05
C ARG A 80 -6.99 15.41 -25.84
N LEU A 81 -6.81 16.36 -24.92
CA LEU A 81 -5.48 16.77 -24.47
C LEU A 81 -4.71 15.58 -23.87
N GLY A 82 -3.37 15.67 -23.84
CA GLY A 82 -2.50 14.60 -23.34
C GLY A 82 -1.90 13.77 -24.48
N SER A 83 -1.50 12.53 -24.17
CA SER A 83 -0.96 11.60 -25.16
C SER A 83 -2.05 11.09 -26.11
N ASP A 84 -1.74 10.94 -27.41
CA ASP A 84 -2.68 10.43 -28.42
C ASP A 84 -3.09 8.95 -28.19
N VAL A 85 -2.30 8.21 -27.41
CA VAL A 85 -2.56 6.82 -27.01
C VAL A 85 -2.27 6.68 -25.52
N LEU A 86 -3.23 6.11 -24.79
CA LEU A 86 -3.14 5.82 -23.36
C LEU A 86 -2.93 4.33 -23.15
N ASN A 87 -1.88 3.98 -22.39
CA ASN A 87 -1.67 2.61 -21.92
C ASN A 87 -2.40 2.41 -20.59
N ILE A 88 -3.55 1.72 -20.64
CA ILE A 88 -4.36 1.39 -19.45
C ILE A 88 -4.13 -0.04 -18.96
N ASN A 89 -3.02 -0.66 -19.34
CA ASN A 89 -2.67 -1.99 -18.86
C ASN A 89 -2.47 -2.00 -17.35
N GLY A 90 -3.09 -2.97 -16.68
CA GLY A 90 -2.99 -3.11 -15.23
C GLY A 90 -1.57 -3.45 -14.77
N ARG A 91 -1.21 -2.94 -13.59
CA ARG A 91 0.07 -3.21 -12.93
C ARG A 91 -0.11 -4.11 -11.71
N LYS A 92 0.95 -4.83 -11.35
CA LYS A 92 1.01 -5.63 -10.12
C LYS A 92 2.31 -5.39 -9.40
N LEU A 93 2.20 -5.16 -8.09
CA LEU A 93 3.28 -5.23 -7.14
C LEU A 93 3.43 -6.67 -6.65
N LEU A 94 4.66 -7.18 -6.61
CA LEU A 94 5.01 -8.49 -6.07
C LEU A 94 6.16 -8.34 -5.09
N VAL A 95 5.99 -8.84 -3.87
CA VAL A 95 7.08 -8.97 -2.89
C VAL A 95 7.41 -10.44 -2.71
N LEU A 96 8.65 -10.81 -3.05
CA LEU A 96 9.14 -12.17 -3.13
C LEU A 96 10.24 -12.36 -2.08
N LEU A 97 9.95 -13.13 -1.04
CA LEU A 97 10.95 -13.47 -0.03
C LEU A 97 11.86 -14.59 -0.55
N LYS A 98 13.16 -14.43 -0.36
CA LYS A 98 14.15 -15.45 -0.65
C LYS A 98 13.96 -16.64 0.29
N GLN A 99 14.13 -17.83 -0.26
CA GLN A 99 14.10 -19.10 0.47
C GLN A 99 15.26 -19.98 -0.01
N THR A 100 15.61 -21.02 0.74
CA THR A 100 16.75 -21.91 0.43
C THR A 100 16.77 -22.43 -1.02
N HIS A 101 15.60 -22.72 -1.58
CA HIS A 101 15.47 -23.31 -2.92
C HIS A 101 14.71 -22.42 -3.92
N GLY A 102 14.58 -21.11 -3.64
CA GLY A 102 13.90 -20.22 -4.57
C GLY A 102 13.35 -18.97 -3.92
N TYR A 103 12.18 -18.56 -4.39
CA TYR A 103 11.43 -17.40 -3.92
C TYR A 103 9.99 -17.80 -3.61
N GLN A 104 9.43 -17.19 -2.58
CA GLN A 104 8.05 -17.31 -2.17
C GLN A 104 7.36 -15.95 -2.33
N LEU A 105 6.19 -15.93 -2.96
CA LEU A 105 5.34 -14.74 -2.97
C LEU A 105 4.81 -14.48 -1.55
N ALA A 106 5.19 -13.35 -0.97
CA ALA A 106 4.83 -12.98 0.39
C ALA A 106 3.74 -11.90 0.45
N ALA A 107 3.67 -11.02 -0.55
CA ALA A 107 2.59 -10.05 -0.69
C ALA A 107 2.42 -9.65 -2.17
N THR A 108 1.19 -9.25 -2.54
CA THR A 108 0.91 -8.70 -3.88
C THR A 108 -0.22 -7.68 -3.85
N ASN A 109 -0.17 -6.71 -4.75
CA ASN A 109 -1.23 -5.72 -4.92
C ASN A 109 -1.43 -5.41 -6.40
N THR A 110 -2.67 -5.18 -6.82
CA THR A 110 -3.06 -4.91 -8.22
C THR A 110 -3.72 -3.55 -8.42
N THR A 111 -3.57 -2.64 -7.45
CA THR A 111 -4.21 -1.31 -7.41
C THR A 111 -3.22 -0.19 -7.72
N LEU A 112 -2.00 -0.51 -8.19
CA LEU A 112 -1.08 0.51 -8.69
C LEU A 112 -1.71 1.26 -9.86
N PRO A 113 -1.50 2.58 -9.98
CA PRO A 113 -2.00 3.34 -11.12
C PRO A 113 -1.38 2.85 -12.43
N THR A 114 -2.17 2.87 -13.50
CA THR A 114 -1.72 2.56 -14.86
C THR A 114 -0.84 3.69 -15.40
N GLU A 115 -0.17 3.45 -16.55
CA GLU A 115 0.67 4.47 -17.20
C GLU A 115 -0.17 5.67 -17.67
N GLY A 116 -1.31 5.41 -18.31
CA GLY A 116 -2.28 6.42 -18.72
C GLY A 116 -3.61 6.28 -18.00
N ASP A 117 -4.39 7.36 -17.95
CA ASP A 117 -5.71 7.42 -17.31
C ASP A 117 -6.75 8.02 -18.28
N ILE A 118 -7.88 7.33 -18.47
CA ILE A 118 -8.93 7.75 -19.42
C ILE A 118 -9.67 9.01 -18.93
N GLU A 119 -9.87 9.15 -17.63
CA GLU A 119 -10.58 10.28 -17.03
C GLU A 119 -9.65 11.49 -16.90
N SER A 120 -8.34 11.27 -16.77
CA SER A 120 -7.28 12.27 -16.69
C SER A 120 -6.17 12.06 -17.73
N PRO A 121 -6.42 12.22 -19.05
CA PRO A 121 -5.42 11.91 -20.09
C PRO A 121 -4.13 12.75 -20.08
N CYS A 122 -4.14 13.88 -19.36
CA CYS A 122 -2.97 14.73 -19.17
C CYS A 122 -2.06 14.28 -18.02
N LEU A 123 -2.46 13.28 -17.23
CA LEU A 123 -1.66 12.70 -16.15
C LEU A 123 -0.44 11.99 -16.75
N ALA A 124 0.76 12.42 -16.35
CA ALA A 124 1.97 11.63 -16.62
C ALA A 124 1.95 10.36 -15.76
N ASP A 125 2.63 9.32 -16.24
CA ASP A 125 2.75 8.05 -15.52
C ASP A 125 3.19 8.30 -14.08
N PRO A 126 2.38 7.95 -13.06
CA PRO A 126 2.73 8.20 -11.67
C PRO A 126 3.98 7.48 -11.18
N MET A 127 4.50 6.53 -11.96
CA MET A 127 5.76 5.82 -11.70
C MET A 127 6.89 6.19 -12.69
N GLY A 128 6.63 7.03 -13.69
CA GLY A 128 7.53 7.22 -14.84
C GLY A 128 8.68 8.19 -14.61
N GLU A 129 8.52 9.14 -13.68
CA GLU A 129 9.50 10.22 -13.45
C GLU A 129 10.45 9.97 -12.27
N THR A 130 10.15 8.98 -11.41
CA THR A 130 10.94 8.69 -10.19
C THR A 130 11.11 7.18 -9.99
N GLU A 131 12.07 6.79 -9.15
CA GLU A 131 12.18 5.40 -8.68
C GLU A 131 10.95 5.05 -7.83
N ALA A 132 10.01 4.27 -8.39
CA ALA A 132 8.74 3.97 -7.73
C ALA A 132 8.88 2.93 -6.59
N LEU A 133 10.01 2.21 -6.50
CA LEU A 133 10.33 1.31 -5.41
C LEU A 133 11.70 1.63 -4.81
N SER A 134 11.77 1.55 -3.49
CA SER A 134 13.06 1.53 -2.80
C SER A 134 13.05 0.59 -1.60
N ILE A 135 14.20 -0.03 -1.31
CA ILE A 135 14.40 -0.83 -0.11
C ILE A 135 15.58 -0.25 0.67
N GLN A 136 15.33 0.14 1.91
CA GLN A 136 16.36 0.65 2.80
C GLN A 136 16.19 0.06 4.20
N LYS A 137 17.23 -0.62 4.71
CA LYS A 137 17.26 -1.17 6.08
C LYS A 137 16.03 -2.05 6.42
N GLY A 138 15.63 -2.92 5.50
CA GLY A 138 14.48 -3.82 5.65
C GLY A 138 13.10 -3.14 5.58
N VAL A 139 13.05 -1.91 5.08
CA VAL A 139 11.82 -1.17 4.85
C VAL A 139 11.62 -1.02 3.34
N LEU A 140 10.46 -1.46 2.86
CA LEU A 140 10.02 -1.26 1.48
C LEU A 140 9.27 0.08 1.39
N LYS A 141 9.62 0.91 0.44
CA LYS A 141 8.86 2.12 0.09
C LYS A 141 8.34 2.04 -1.33
N ILE A 142 7.14 2.57 -1.52
CA ILE A 142 6.51 2.76 -2.82
C ILE A 142 6.28 4.26 -3.00
N HIS A 143 6.80 4.80 -4.09
CA HIS A 143 6.73 6.21 -4.44
C HIS A 143 5.82 6.39 -5.65
N LEU A 144 4.91 7.37 -5.59
CA LEU A 144 4.04 7.75 -6.70
C LEU A 144 4.09 9.27 -6.87
N HIS A 145 4.27 9.73 -8.09
CA HIS A 145 4.42 11.13 -8.47
C HIS A 145 3.28 11.57 -9.39
N TYR A 146 2.32 12.32 -8.87
CA TYR A 146 1.17 12.77 -9.65
C TYR A 146 1.40 14.17 -10.20
N TRP A 147 1.58 14.24 -11.52
CA TRP A 147 1.73 15.48 -12.27
C TRP A 147 0.83 15.48 -13.51
N LEU A 148 0.04 16.55 -13.68
CA LEU A 148 -0.77 16.74 -14.88
C LEU A 148 -0.20 17.86 -15.74
N SER A 149 0.03 17.54 -17.01
CA SER A 149 0.42 18.50 -18.05
C SER A 149 -0.65 19.57 -18.33
N CYS A 150 -1.90 19.32 -17.96
CA CYS A 150 -3.01 20.26 -18.09
C CYS A 150 -4.01 20.15 -16.91
N GLY A 151 -4.74 21.23 -16.61
CA GLY A 151 -5.94 21.16 -15.75
C GLY A 151 -5.74 21.00 -14.24
N SER A 152 -4.51 20.90 -13.73
CA SER A 152 -4.20 20.86 -12.30
C SER A 152 -3.42 22.10 -11.86
N TRP A 153 -3.46 22.47 -10.58
CA TRP A 153 -2.51 23.42 -9.98
C TRP A 153 -1.44 22.73 -9.14
N TYR A 154 -1.58 21.43 -8.91
CA TYR A 154 -0.76 20.70 -7.96
C TYR A 154 0.11 19.64 -8.63
N VAL A 155 1.25 19.40 -7.99
CA VAL A 155 2.07 18.19 -8.11
C VAL A 155 2.06 17.53 -6.75
N THR A 156 1.75 16.25 -6.70
CA THR A 156 1.60 15.54 -5.43
C THR A 156 2.50 14.30 -5.42
N ASN A 157 3.36 14.14 -4.40
CA ASN A 157 4.07 12.89 -4.21
C ASN A 157 3.47 12.10 -3.05
N HIS A 158 3.32 10.80 -3.24
CA HIS A 158 2.94 9.86 -2.20
C HIS A 158 4.10 8.91 -1.93
N THR A 159 4.38 8.66 -0.65
CA THR A 159 5.32 7.62 -0.22
C THR A 159 4.65 6.71 0.80
N TYR A 160 4.48 5.45 0.44
CA TYR A 160 3.95 4.41 1.33
C TYR A 160 5.11 3.58 1.88
N THR A 161 5.18 3.45 3.20
CA THR A 161 6.28 2.77 3.88
C THR A 161 5.80 1.48 4.54
N PHE A 162 6.37 0.35 4.14
CA PHE A 162 6.02 -0.99 4.61
C PHE A 162 7.17 -1.67 5.34
N ARG A 163 6.83 -2.44 6.36
CA ARG A 163 7.76 -3.32 7.07
C ARG A 163 7.18 -4.71 7.19
N TYR A 164 8.00 -5.73 6.96
CA TYR A 164 7.63 -7.11 7.22
C TYR A 164 7.59 -7.36 8.74
N GLN A 165 6.42 -7.70 9.26
CA GLN A 165 6.22 -8.04 10.68
C GLN A 165 4.97 -8.89 10.85
N ASP A 166 5.00 -9.83 11.78
CA ASP A 166 3.90 -10.79 12.01
C ASP A 166 3.48 -11.51 10.72
N ARG A 167 4.48 -11.92 9.92
CA ARG A 167 4.33 -12.62 8.64
C ARG A 167 3.58 -11.84 7.56
N ALA A 168 3.52 -10.51 7.64
CA ALA A 168 2.88 -9.66 6.64
C ALA A 168 3.65 -8.34 6.43
N PHE A 169 3.54 -7.76 5.24
CA PHE A 169 4.01 -6.40 4.97
C PHE A 169 2.98 -5.39 5.48
N LYS A 170 3.22 -4.84 6.66
CA LYS A 170 2.31 -3.86 7.27
C LYS A 170 2.69 -2.44 6.87
N LEU A 171 1.69 -1.62 6.55
CA LEU A 171 1.86 -0.18 6.34
C LEU A 171 2.23 0.47 7.68
N ILE A 172 3.43 1.03 7.78
CA ILE A 172 3.94 1.67 9.01
C ILE A 172 4.04 3.19 8.89
N GLY A 173 4.10 3.71 7.67
CA GLY A 173 4.10 5.14 7.42
C GLY A 173 3.49 5.51 6.08
N TYR A 174 3.02 6.75 5.98
CA TYR A 174 2.55 7.36 4.76
C TYR A 174 2.91 8.84 4.77
N ASP A 175 3.61 9.28 3.74
CA ASP A 175 4.00 10.67 3.54
C ASP A 175 3.38 11.17 2.24
N VAL A 176 2.87 12.40 2.26
CA VAL A 176 2.38 13.11 1.09
C VAL A 176 2.85 14.56 1.13
N ASP A 177 3.27 15.08 -0.02
CA ASP A 177 3.51 16.51 -0.22
C ASP A 177 2.77 17.00 -1.46
N ASP A 178 2.26 18.22 -1.39
CA ASP A 178 1.53 18.90 -2.44
C ASP A 178 2.24 20.21 -2.74
N PHE A 179 2.66 20.37 -3.99
CA PHE A 179 3.29 21.58 -4.51
C PHE A 179 2.32 22.34 -5.42
N HIS A 180 1.95 23.55 -5.02
CA HIS A 180 1.09 24.44 -5.81
C HIS A 180 1.92 25.20 -6.85
N ARG A 181 1.83 24.78 -8.10
CA ARG A 181 2.69 25.21 -9.22
C ARG A 181 2.69 26.70 -9.53
N ALA A 182 1.62 27.41 -9.15
CA ALA A 182 1.50 28.85 -9.43
C ALA A 182 2.00 29.74 -8.30
N SER A 183 1.80 29.34 -7.04
CA SER A 183 2.23 30.14 -5.88
C SER A 183 3.59 29.71 -5.35
N GLY A 184 4.02 28.48 -5.63
CA GLY A 184 5.20 27.88 -5.06
C GLY A 184 4.96 27.20 -3.72
N ASP A 185 3.73 27.29 -3.16
CA ASP A 185 3.43 26.79 -1.83
C ASP A 185 3.54 25.27 -1.75
N ILE A 186 4.14 24.80 -0.66
CA ILE A 186 4.27 23.38 -0.35
C ILE A 186 3.51 23.09 0.95
N THR A 187 2.69 22.06 0.90
CA THR A 187 2.09 21.45 2.10
C THR A 187 2.51 20.00 2.19
N ALA A 188 2.88 19.55 3.37
CA ALA A 188 3.26 18.15 3.58
C ALA A 188 2.53 17.54 4.77
N ARG A 189 2.27 16.25 4.69
CA ARG A 189 1.67 15.45 5.75
C ARG A 189 2.41 14.12 5.87
N SER A 190 2.83 13.80 7.10
CA SER A 190 3.50 12.55 7.44
C SER A 190 2.73 11.82 8.53
N ILE A 191 2.45 10.54 8.32
CA ILE A 191 1.68 9.69 9.23
C ILE A 191 2.56 8.52 9.66
N ASN A 192 2.67 8.32 10.97
CA ASN A 192 3.27 7.13 11.54
C ASN A 192 2.17 6.24 12.14
N PHE A 193 1.81 5.15 11.44
CA PHE A 193 0.73 4.25 11.85
C PHE A 193 1.05 3.45 13.12
N MET A 194 2.33 3.28 13.46
CA MET A 194 2.74 2.59 14.68
C MET A 194 2.45 3.42 15.94
N THR A 195 2.57 4.74 15.84
CA THR A 195 2.33 5.67 16.96
C THR A 195 1.01 6.42 16.85
N GLY A 196 0.36 6.39 15.69
CA GLY A 196 -0.82 7.19 15.37
C GLY A 196 -0.53 8.69 15.18
N LYS A 197 0.74 9.12 15.27
CA LYS A 197 1.10 10.54 15.14
C LYS A 197 1.03 10.99 13.69
N VAL A 198 0.49 12.19 13.51
CA VAL A 198 0.41 12.88 12.23
C VAL A 198 1.12 14.22 12.36
N LYS A 199 2.07 14.48 11.46
CA LYS A 199 2.73 15.78 11.29
C LYS A 199 2.15 16.43 10.04
N SER A 200 1.68 17.66 10.16
CA SER A 200 1.34 18.52 9.02
C SER A 200 2.29 19.71 8.99
N THR A 201 2.80 20.03 7.80
CA THR A 201 3.76 21.11 7.56
C THR A 201 3.18 22.05 6.51
N THR A 202 3.23 23.35 6.76
CA THR A 202 2.78 24.39 5.82
C THR A 202 3.71 25.61 5.88
N GLY A 203 3.58 26.50 4.90
CA GLY A 203 4.34 27.76 4.85
C GLY A 203 5.72 27.64 4.18
N GLU A 204 6.07 26.44 3.71
CA GLU A 204 7.17 26.26 2.75
C GLU A 204 6.72 26.79 1.37
N ASN A 205 7.63 27.46 0.66
CA ASN A 205 7.36 28.00 -0.65
C ASN A 205 8.64 27.97 -1.51
N GLU A 206 8.59 27.24 -2.63
CA GLU A 206 9.73 27.03 -3.54
C GLU A 206 10.15 28.32 -4.27
N PHE A 207 9.24 29.28 -4.41
CA PHE A 207 9.49 30.54 -5.13
C PHE A 207 9.91 31.68 -4.19
N ALA A 208 9.94 31.46 -2.88
CA ALA A 208 10.34 32.48 -1.92
C ALA A 208 11.85 32.75 -2.01
N GLU A 209 12.23 34.03 -2.18
CA GLU A 209 13.63 34.45 -2.22
C GLU A 209 14.38 34.22 -0.89
N THR A 210 13.63 34.07 0.20
CA THR A 210 14.16 33.82 1.56
C THR A 210 13.35 32.75 2.26
N THR A 211 14.02 31.98 3.13
CA THR A 211 13.37 30.94 3.92
C THR A 211 12.23 31.50 4.75
N GLN A 212 11.02 31.01 4.48
CA GLN A 212 9.83 31.37 5.23
C GLN A 212 9.73 30.54 6.53
N PRO A 213 9.10 31.08 7.59
CA PRO A 213 8.88 30.32 8.81
C PRO A 213 7.89 29.17 8.55
N VAL A 214 8.39 27.95 8.64
CA VAL A 214 7.60 26.74 8.50
C VAL A 214 6.69 26.54 9.71
N LYS A 215 5.42 26.23 9.46
CA LYS A 215 4.43 25.90 10.49
C LYS A 215 4.27 24.39 10.56
N VAL A 216 4.49 23.83 11.75
CA VAL A 216 4.30 22.40 12.02
C VAL A 216 3.16 22.21 13.02
N GLN A 217 2.22 21.35 12.66
CA GLN A 217 1.12 20.93 13.52
C GLN A 217 1.18 19.42 13.74
N TRP A 218 1.03 19.01 15.01
CA TRP A 218 0.97 17.61 15.40
C TRP A 218 -0.44 17.24 15.80
N THR A 219 -0.95 16.16 15.24
CA THR A 219 -2.24 15.57 15.62
C THR A 219 -2.08 14.05 15.79
N THR A 220 -3.15 13.37 16.17
CA THR A 220 -3.21 11.91 16.28
C THR A 220 -4.38 11.41 15.46
N LEU A 221 -4.21 10.27 14.78
CA LEU A 221 -5.29 9.60 14.05
C LEU A 221 -6.45 9.29 14.98
N LYS A 222 -7.68 9.51 14.51
CA LYS A 222 -8.90 9.21 15.27
C LYS A 222 -9.12 7.71 15.47
N GLN A 223 -8.59 6.90 14.57
CA GLN A 223 -8.66 5.45 14.64
C GLN A 223 -7.32 4.80 14.30
N ARG A 224 -7.17 3.55 14.73
CA ARG A 224 -5.97 2.76 14.43
C ARG A 224 -6.15 2.05 13.10
N TYR A 225 -5.16 2.20 12.21
CA TYR A 225 -5.07 1.47 10.95
C TYR A 225 -4.05 0.35 11.09
N ALA A 226 -4.43 -0.87 10.70
CA ALA A 226 -3.56 -2.05 10.70
C ALA A 226 -3.55 -2.68 9.30
N LEU A 227 -3.27 -1.85 8.29
CA LEU A 227 -3.31 -2.24 6.88
C LEU A 227 -2.09 -3.07 6.50
N LYS A 228 -2.34 -4.11 5.70
CA LYS A 228 -1.31 -4.85 4.96
C LYS A 228 -1.17 -4.30 3.55
N LEU A 229 -0.06 -4.59 2.89
CA LEU A 229 0.22 -4.20 1.50
C LEU A 229 -0.94 -4.54 0.55
N GLU A 230 -1.57 -5.70 0.72
CA GLU A 230 -2.68 -6.17 -0.11
C GLU A 230 -3.98 -5.37 0.08
N GLN A 231 -4.07 -4.57 1.15
CA GLN A 231 -5.26 -3.80 1.53
C GLN A 231 -5.15 -2.31 1.20
N VAL A 232 -3.97 -1.84 0.77
CA VAL A 232 -3.77 -0.46 0.35
C VAL A 232 -4.27 -0.30 -1.08
N GLN A 233 -5.05 0.75 -1.33
CA GLN A 233 -5.42 1.16 -2.68
C GLN A 233 -4.45 2.26 -3.11
N PHE A 234 -3.63 2.00 -4.13
CA PHE A 234 -2.60 2.94 -4.57
C PHE A 234 -3.10 3.92 -5.64
N ASN A 235 -4.14 3.55 -6.37
CA ASN A 235 -4.79 4.35 -7.40
C ASN A 235 -5.83 5.34 -6.85
N GLU A 236 -6.14 5.27 -5.55
CA GLU A 236 -7.06 6.19 -4.87
C GLU A 236 -6.37 6.82 -3.65
N PRO A 237 -6.43 8.16 -3.49
CA PRO A 237 -5.89 8.80 -2.30
C PRO A 237 -6.69 8.39 -1.05
N LEU A 238 -6.07 7.58 -0.19
CA LEU A 238 -6.67 7.15 1.07
C LEU A 238 -6.68 8.30 2.09
N GLU A 239 -7.88 8.71 2.51
CA GLU A 239 -8.03 9.66 3.61
C GLU A 239 -7.86 8.98 4.98
N PHE A 240 -6.64 8.92 5.47
CA PHE A 240 -6.38 8.52 6.86
C PHE A 240 -6.81 9.63 7.82
N LYS A 241 -7.89 9.39 8.58
CA LYS A 241 -8.46 10.28 9.61
C LYS A 241 -8.17 9.81 11.03
#